data_AF-A0A2V7DTE1-F1
#
_entry.id   AF-A0A2V7DTE1-F1
#
_cell.length_a   1.000
_cell.length_b   1.000
_cell.length_c   1.000
_cell.angle_alpha   90.00
_cell.angle_beta   90.00
_cell.angle_gamma   90.00
#
_symmetry.space_group_name_H-M   'P 1'
#
loop_
_entity.id
_entity.type
_entity.pdbx_description
1 polymer ?
#
loop_
_entity_poly.entity_id
_entity_poly.type
_entity_poly.pdbx_seq_one_letter_code
_entity_poly.pdbx_strand_id
1 'polypeptide(L)'
;MAQGELSGKRGKPFERVVKEVLSTLDPRSVVRQGQWVTGPDGRRELDVLIEGSVEGVRRRVLVECKDFNPNTTGPVGIRFVDALESKRRDLAADVSFICSNAGFTTDAIRKAKRVGIGLIAVLRERDHRIRFQVREEIYIRRVTVQTLTIGLQTEPAVKLDGVPFEAITFKGVSVGNWVLRRALLLIGSNPIVAGTFKATHMLRAPVEFDLLTGPLMATRVDFNLTISGGWFAQQVGLDATAGIYDWLRRRVRLVPGPGQFHIKDVDLEKGDPIDRPPDSELRVPMELRRGEMWTNLLLIKGLDAREPVPPIDEFVVPEDLEMVIKDLPPEAVTSSRA
;
A
#
# COMPACT_ATOMS: atom_id res chain seq x y z
N MET A 1 -49.98 3.76 26.32
CA MET A 1 -48.85 4.67 26.48
C MET A 1 -48.01 4.23 27.66
N ALA A 2 -46.74 3.92 27.42
CA ALA A 2 -45.67 3.95 28.42
C ALA A 2 -44.37 4.02 27.62
N GLN A 3 -44.04 5.23 27.16
CA GLN A 3 -42.71 5.57 26.66
C GLN A 3 -41.76 5.46 27.84
N GLY A 4 -41.11 4.31 27.98
CA GLY A 4 -39.93 4.16 28.82
C GLY A 4 -38.74 4.73 28.06
N GLU A 5 -38.20 5.83 28.57
CA GLU A 5 -37.01 6.51 28.06
C GLU A 5 -35.88 5.52 27.72
N LEU A 6 -35.56 5.42 26.43
CA LEU A 6 -34.33 4.83 25.93
C LEU A 6 -33.15 5.74 26.32
N SER A 7 -32.72 5.63 27.57
CA SER A 7 -31.36 5.99 27.99
C SER A 7 -30.39 5.22 27.07
N GLY A 8 -29.90 5.89 26.03
CA GLY A 8 -29.13 5.26 24.97
C GLY A 8 -27.83 4.67 25.51
N LYS A 9 -27.65 3.35 25.39
CA LYS A 9 -26.36 2.71 25.68
C LYS A 9 -25.24 3.47 24.94
N ARG A 10 -24.19 3.87 25.67
CA ARG A 10 -23.09 4.70 25.16
C ARG A 10 -22.48 4.21 23.83
N GLY A 11 -22.48 2.90 23.56
CA GLY A 11 -21.93 2.29 22.34
C GLY A 11 -22.84 2.27 21.10
N LYS A 12 -24.14 2.61 21.23
CA LYS A 12 -25.10 2.56 20.11
C LYS A 12 -24.75 3.46 18.92
N PRO A 13 -24.18 4.67 19.10
CA PRO A 13 -23.72 5.49 17.98
C PRO A 13 -22.60 4.81 17.19
N PHE A 14 -21.62 4.18 17.85
CA PHE A 14 -20.52 3.49 17.18
C PHE A 14 -21.01 2.26 16.41
N GLU A 15 -21.84 1.42 17.02
CA GLU A 15 -22.50 0.30 16.34
C GLU A 15 -23.26 0.75 15.07
N ARG A 16 -23.86 1.94 15.09
CA ARG A 16 -24.58 2.50 13.95
C ARG A 16 -23.63 2.83 12.79
N VAL A 17 -22.48 3.45 13.06
CA VAL A 17 -21.43 3.67 12.04
C VAL A 17 -20.98 2.34 11.44
N VAL A 18 -20.75 1.34 12.30
CA VAL A 18 -20.33 0.01 11.87
C VAL A 18 -21.35 -0.61 10.94
N LYS A 19 -22.64 -0.56 11.30
CA LYS A 19 -23.74 -0.98 10.42
C LYS A 19 -23.73 -0.22 9.09
N GLU A 20 -23.65 1.11 9.10
CA GLU A 20 -23.67 1.96 7.90
C GLU A 20 -22.54 1.60 6.92
N VAL A 21 -21.31 1.48 7.42
CA VAL A 21 -20.13 1.11 6.61
C VAL A 21 -20.26 -0.30 6.06
N LEU A 22 -20.63 -1.28 6.89
CA LEU A 22 -20.74 -2.68 6.47
C LEU A 22 -21.89 -2.90 5.48
N SER A 23 -23.01 -2.17 5.62
CA SER A 23 -24.11 -2.19 4.65
C SER A 23 -23.66 -1.68 3.26
N THR A 24 -22.75 -0.69 3.25
CA THR A 24 -22.22 -0.14 2.00
C THR A 24 -21.19 -1.07 1.36
N LEU A 25 -20.41 -1.79 2.18
CA LEU A 25 -19.38 -2.71 1.72
C LEU A 25 -19.96 -3.91 0.95
N ASP A 26 -21.12 -4.40 1.37
CA ASP A 26 -21.90 -5.41 0.65
C ASP A 26 -23.39 -5.01 0.61
N PRO A 27 -23.81 -4.25 -0.43
CA PRO A 27 -25.18 -3.79 -0.58
C PRO A 27 -26.22 -4.91 -0.75
N ARG A 28 -25.80 -6.15 -1.02
CA ARG A 28 -26.69 -7.31 -1.15
C ARG A 28 -26.98 -7.98 0.18
N SER A 29 -26.24 -7.61 1.23
CA SER A 29 -26.41 -8.16 2.57
C SER A 29 -27.47 -7.39 3.36
N VAL A 30 -28.15 -8.09 4.28
CA VAL A 30 -29.03 -7.48 5.26
C VAL A 30 -28.23 -7.26 6.54
N VAL A 31 -28.02 -5.99 6.90
CA VAL A 31 -27.27 -5.62 8.11
C VAL A 31 -28.20 -5.04 9.17
N ARG A 32 -28.23 -5.65 10.36
CA ARG A 32 -29.08 -5.26 11.49
C ARG A 32 -28.24 -4.89 12.70
N GLN A 33 -28.70 -3.90 13.47
CA GLN A 33 -28.06 -3.46 14.72
C GLN A 33 -28.89 -3.92 15.93
N GLY A 34 -28.24 -4.27 17.03
CA GLY A 34 -28.85 -4.42 18.36
C GLY A 34 -29.93 -5.50 18.45
N GLN A 35 -29.79 -6.60 17.70
CA GLN A 35 -30.78 -7.68 17.69
C GLN A 35 -30.64 -8.51 18.97
N TRP A 36 -31.76 -8.91 19.58
CA TRP A 36 -31.74 -9.85 20.70
C TRP A 36 -32.15 -11.24 20.23
N VAL A 37 -31.35 -12.24 20.57
CA VAL A 37 -31.60 -13.65 20.24
C VAL A 37 -31.57 -14.49 21.49
N THR A 38 -32.36 -15.57 21.52
CA THR A 38 -32.31 -16.56 22.60
C THR A 38 -31.21 -17.56 22.30
N GLY A 39 -30.21 -17.63 23.17
CA GLY A 39 -29.18 -18.67 23.16
C GLY A 39 -29.45 -19.74 24.23
N PRO A 40 -28.56 -20.74 24.36
CA PRO A 40 -28.70 -21.83 25.33
C PRO A 40 -28.82 -21.34 26.78
N ASP A 41 -28.09 -20.28 27.13
CA ASP A 41 -28.05 -19.72 28.50
C ASP A 41 -28.91 -18.46 28.66
N GLY A 42 -29.83 -18.21 27.73
CA GLY A 42 -30.72 -17.05 27.76
C GLY A 42 -30.44 -16.00 26.67
N ARG A 43 -31.00 -14.81 26.84
CA ARG A 43 -30.99 -13.76 25.81
C ARG A 43 -29.61 -13.14 25.64
N ARG A 44 -29.15 -13.05 24.39
CA ARG A 44 -27.91 -12.37 24.00
C ARG A 44 -28.22 -11.26 23.00
N GLU A 45 -27.66 -10.08 23.22
CA GLU A 45 -27.68 -8.98 22.25
C GLU A 45 -26.68 -9.28 21.13
N LEU A 46 -26.93 -8.83 19.91
CA LEU A 46 -26.01 -8.84 18.78
C LEU A 46 -25.81 -7.39 18.36
N ASP A 47 -24.60 -6.89 18.53
CA ASP A 47 -24.26 -5.50 18.23
C ASP A 47 -24.56 -5.21 16.75
N VAL A 48 -23.94 -5.97 15.85
CA VAL A 48 -24.24 -5.95 14.41
C VAL A 48 -24.30 -7.39 13.87
N LEU A 49 -25.37 -7.70 13.14
CA LEU A 49 -25.60 -8.95 12.45
C LEU A 49 -25.68 -8.69 10.94
N ILE A 50 -24.88 -9.41 10.17
CA ILE A 50 -24.95 -9.40 8.70
C ILE A 50 -25.45 -10.77 8.24
N GLU A 51 -26.47 -10.77 7.41
CA GLU A 51 -26.95 -11.96 6.71
C GLU A 51 -26.86 -11.73 5.21
N GLY A 52 -26.11 -12.58 4.52
CA GLY A 52 -25.85 -12.44 3.09
C GLY A 52 -25.63 -13.79 2.42
N SER A 53 -25.24 -13.80 1.16
CA SER A 53 -24.86 -15.01 0.44
C SER A 53 -23.52 -14.82 -0.26
N VAL A 54 -22.60 -15.75 -0.05
CA VAL A 54 -21.30 -15.80 -0.74
C VAL A 54 -21.30 -17.08 -1.57
N GLU A 55 -21.16 -16.94 -2.88
CA GLU A 55 -21.18 -18.07 -3.83
C GLU A 55 -22.43 -18.97 -3.67
N GLY A 56 -23.59 -18.34 -3.44
CA GLY A 56 -24.87 -19.04 -3.23
C GLY A 56 -25.07 -19.65 -1.84
N VAL A 57 -24.05 -19.66 -0.98
CA VAL A 57 -24.17 -20.14 0.40
C VAL A 57 -24.57 -19.00 1.32
N ARG A 58 -25.69 -19.16 2.03
CA ARG A 58 -26.12 -18.19 3.06
C ARG A 58 -25.09 -18.15 4.18
N ARG A 59 -24.72 -16.95 4.61
CA ARG A 59 -23.75 -16.71 5.67
C ARG A 59 -24.35 -15.77 6.71
N ARG A 60 -24.11 -16.10 7.97
CA ARG A 60 -24.39 -15.26 9.14
C ARG A 60 -23.08 -14.78 9.74
N VAL A 61 -22.86 -13.47 9.68
CA VAL A 61 -21.68 -12.82 10.24
C VAL A 61 -22.06 -12.02 11.47
N LEU A 62 -21.43 -12.32 12.59
CA LEU A 62 -21.58 -11.57 13.84
C LEU A 62 -20.45 -10.56 13.96
N VAL A 63 -20.77 -9.30 14.23
CA VAL A 63 -19.78 -8.26 14.51
C VAL A 63 -20.05 -7.69 15.89
N GLU A 64 -19.07 -7.84 16.78
CA GLU A 64 -19.07 -7.25 18.12
C GLU A 64 -18.37 -5.91 18.13
N CYS A 65 -19.05 -4.88 18.62
CA CYS A 65 -18.53 -3.53 18.68
C CYS A 65 -17.90 -3.29 20.06
N LYS A 66 -16.68 -2.75 20.07
CA LYS A 66 -15.97 -2.33 21.28
C LYS A 66 -15.65 -0.85 21.14
N ASP A 67 -16.57 -0.05 21.68
CA ASP A 67 -16.47 1.42 21.73
C ASP A 67 -15.75 1.84 23.02
N PHE A 68 -14.43 1.71 22.99
CA PHE A 68 -13.55 2.02 24.10
C PHE A 68 -13.04 3.45 24.02
N ASN A 69 -12.61 3.98 25.16
CA ASN A 69 -11.87 5.23 25.21
C ASN A 69 -10.38 4.88 25.18
N PRO A 70 -9.66 5.17 24.07
CA PRO A 70 -8.24 4.83 23.95
C PRO A 70 -7.39 5.35 25.12
N ASN A 71 -7.77 6.50 25.70
CA ASN A 71 -7.02 7.16 26.76
C ASN A 71 -7.26 6.58 28.16
N THR A 72 -8.36 5.84 28.37
CA THR A 72 -8.71 5.33 29.72
C THR A 72 -8.84 3.82 29.79
N THR A 73 -9.46 3.19 28.80
CA THR A 73 -9.63 1.73 28.76
C THR A 73 -8.54 1.03 27.96
N GLY A 74 -7.87 1.75 27.06
CA GLY A 74 -6.87 1.20 26.17
C GLY A 74 -7.44 0.25 25.10
N PRO A 75 -6.58 -0.53 24.43
CA PRO A 75 -6.97 -1.43 23.35
C PRO A 75 -7.75 -2.66 23.84
N VAL A 76 -8.45 -3.31 22.90
CA VAL A 76 -9.24 -4.53 23.19
C VAL A 76 -8.31 -5.72 23.50
N GLY A 77 -8.47 -6.31 24.68
CA GLY A 77 -7.70 -7.48 25.14
C GLY A 77 -8.34 -8.84 24.86
N ILE A 78 -7.62 -9.92 25.23
CA ILE A 78 -7.95 -11.33 24.93
C ILE A 78 -9.37 -11.72 25.37
N ARG A 79 -9.83 -11.27 26.55
CA ARG A 79 -11.14 -11.64 27.13
C ARG A 79 -12.32 -11.40 26.17
N PHE A 80 -12.22 -10.40 25.30
CA PHE A 80 -13.28 -10.09 24.33
C PHE A 80 -13.29 -11.07 23.15
N VAL A 81 -12.12 -11.61 22.80
CA VAL A 81 -11.99 -12.68 21.81
C VAL A 81 -12.57 -13.97 22.35
N ASP A 82 -12.27 -14.34 23.60
CA ASP A 82 -12.83 -15.53 24.25
C ASP A 82 -14.36 -15.42 24.40
N ALA A 83 -14.87 -14.26 24.81
CA ALA A 83 -16.31 -14.01 24.92
C ALA A 83 -17.03 -14.13 23.56
N LEU A 84 -16.45 -13.57 22.50
CA LEU A 84 -17.02 -13.72 21.15
C LEU A 84 -16.89 -15.16 20.63
N GLU A 85 -15.82 -15.87 20.96
CA GLU A 85 -15.67 -17.28 20.59
C GLU A 85 -16.77 -18.15 21.18
N SER A 86 -17.08 -17.99 22.47
CA SER A 86 -18.23 -18.65 23.11
C SER A 86 -19.54 -18.26 22.42
N LYS A 87 -19.77 -16.95 22.23
CA LYS A 87 -21.00 -16.45 21.60
C LYS A 87 -21.20 -16.93 20.17
N ARG A 88 -20.12 -17.04 19.38
CA ARG A 88 -20.16 -17.56 18.01
C ARG A 88 -20.67 -19.00 17.98
N ARG A 89 -20.25 -19.83 18.94
CA ARG A 89 -20.68 -21.24 19.05
C ARG A 89 -22.16 -21.32 19.42
N ASP A 90 -22.58 -20.55 20.42
CA ASP A 90 -23.96 -20.56 20.93
C ASP A 90 -24.98 -20.08 19.90
N LEU A 91 -24.56 -19.22 18.97
CA LEU A 91 -25.43 -18.61 17.96
C LEU A 91 -25.21 -19.18 16.54
N ALA A 92 -24.38 -20.21 16.41
CA ALA A 92 -24.01 -20.85 15.15
C ALA A 92 -23.65 -19.84 14.04
N ALA A 93 -22.86 -18.81 14.37
CA ALA A 93 -22.41 -17.83 13.37
C ALA A 93 -21.26 -18.42 12.53
N ASP A 94 -21.35 -18.28 11.20
CA ASP A 94 -20.34 -18.77 10.25
C ASP A 94 -19.00 -18.04 10.42
N VAL A 95 -19.09 -16.72 10.58
CA VAL A 95 -17.93 -15.82 10.68
C VAL A 95 -18.19 -14.83 11.80
N SER A 96 -17.14 -14.42 12.51
CA SER A 96 -17.27 -13.39 13.55
C SER A 96 -16.13 -12.40 13.51
N PHE A 97 -16.46 -11.14 13.76
CA PHE A 97 -15.51 -10.03 13.84
C PHE A 97 -15.64 -9.29 15.16
N ILE A 98 -14.54 -8.74 15.65
CA ILE A 98 -14.58 -7.65 16.62
C ILE A 98 -14.23 -6.36 15.87
N CYS A 99 -15.12 -5.36 15.98
CA CYS A 99 -14.89 -4.01 15.50
C CYS A 99 -14.52 -3.10 16.67
N SER A 100 -13.33 -2.51 16.65
CA SER A 100 -12.80 -1.67 17.72
C SER A 100 -12.47 -0.27 17.22
N ASN A 101 -12.79 0.73 18.04
CA ASN A 101 -12.30 2.11 17.88
C ASN A 101 -11.10 2.38 18.82
N ALA A 102 -10.39 1.38 19.31
CA ALA A 102 -9.22 1.60 20.17
C ALA A 102 -8.05 0.65 19.84
N GLY A 103 -8.17 -0.11 18.75
CA GLY A 103 -7.23 -1.17 18.40
C GLY A 103 -7.33 -2.40 19.31
N PHE A 104 -6.29 -3.22 19.27
CA PHE A 104 -6.21 -4.54 19.92
C PHE A 104 -4.82 -4.77 20.52
N THR A 105 -4.75 -5.50 21.63
CA THR A 105 -3.45 -5.93 22.16
C THR A 105 -2.83 -7.02 21.28
N THR A 106 -1.50 -7.14 21.32
CA THR A 106 -0.77 -8.18 20.56
C THR A 106 -1.29 -9.58 20.87
N ASP A 107 -1.59 -9.88 22.13
CA ASP A 107 -2.11 -11.19 22.52
C ASP A 107 -3.53 -11.43 22.01
N ALA A 108 -4.38 -10.38 21.96
CA ALA A 108 -5.72 -10.48 21.37
C ALA A 108 -5.64 -10.77 19.87
N ILE A 109 -4.72 -10.12 19.15
CA ILE A 109 -4.43 -10.40 17.73
C ILE A 109 -3.98 -11.85 17.55
N ARG A 110 -3.02 -12.33 18.35
CA ARG A 110 -2.54 -13.73 18.27
C ARG A 110 -3.67 -14.73 18.54
N LYS A 111 -4.48 -14.52 19.58
CA LYS A 111 -5.63 -15.36 19.90
C LYS A 111 -6.66 -15.36 18.76
N ALA A 112 -7.03 -14.18 18.25
CA ALA A 112 -8.03 -14.04 17.19
C ALA A 112 -7.62 -14.77 15.90
N LYS A 113 -6.34 -14.67 15.49
CA LYS A 113 -5.77 -15.47 14.39
C LYS A 113 -5.94 -16.96 14.63
N ARG A 114 -5.59 -17.45 15.82
CA ARG A 114 -5.67 -18.88 16.17
C ARG A 114 -7.09 -19.44 16.14
N VAL A 115 -8.10 -18.66 16.52
CA VAL A 115 -9.50 -19.13 16.60
C VAL A 115 -10.39 -18.67 15.44
N GLY A 116 -9.81 -18.01 14.43
CA GLY A 116 -10.53 -17.59 13.23
C GLY A 116 -11.53 -16.45 13.43
N ILE A 117 -11.28 -15.56 14.40
CA ILE A 117 -12.08 -14.34 14.60
C ILE A 117 -11.38 -13.17 13.90
N GLY A 118 -12.09 -12.45 13.04
CA GLY A 118 -11.55 -11.27 12.38
C GLY A 118 -11.49 -10.06 13.31
N LEU A 119 -10.50 -9.19 13.13
CA LEU A 119 -10.35 -7.96 13.90
C LEU A 119 -10.36 -6.78 12.94
N ILE A 120 -11.31 -5.87 13.10
CA ILE A 120 -11.50 -4.72 12.21
C ILE A 120 -11.62 -3.40 12.97
N ALA A 121 -11.33 -2.30 12.27
CA ALA A 121 -11.82 -0.97 12.59
C ALA A 121 -12.65 -0.45 11.41
N VAL A 122 -13.59 0.44 11.67
CA VAL A 122 -14.25 1.20 10.60
C VAL A 122 -13.51 2.50 10.36
N LEU A 123 -13.41 2.87 9.09
CA LEU A 123 -12.91 4.16 8.63
C LEU A 123 -14.10 4.94 8.08
N ARG A 124 -14.27 6.17 8.57
CA ARG A 124 -15.32 7.11 8.15
C ARG A 124 -14.82 8.51 8.49
N GLU A 125 -14.16 9.13 7.53
CA GLU A 125 -13.54 10.44 7.70
C GLU A 125 -14.57 11.44 8.28
N ARG A 126 -14.15 12.23 9.28
CA ARG A 126 -14.95 13.29 9.94
C ARG A 126 -16.17 12.79 10.73
N ASP A 127 -16.34 11.48 10.91
CA ASP A 127 -17.38 10.95 11.80
C ASP A 127 -16.90 10.95 13.25
N HIS A 128 -17.38 11.92 14.03
CA HIS A 128 -17.02 12.09 15.45
C HIS A 128 -17.34 10.88 16.34
N ARG A 129 -18.16 9.94 15.87
CA ARG A 129 -18.46 8.68 16.56
C ARG A 129 -17.25 7.74 16.53
N ILE A 130 -16.33 7.90 15.57
CA ILE A 130 -15.05 7.20 15.51
C ILE A 130 -14.01 8.02 16.29
N ARG A 131 -13.54 7.48 17.40
CA ARG A 131 -12.68 8.19 18.36
C ARG A 131 -11.19 7.86 18.25
N PHE A 132 -10.82 7.06 17.28
CA PHE A 132 -9.45 6.58 17.10
C PHE A 132 -9.04 6.64 15.65
N GLN A 133 -7.76 6.95 15.48
CA GLN A 133 -7.09 6.96 14.20
C GLN A 133 -6.30 5.66 14.07
N VAL A 134 -6.54 4.92 12.99
CA VAL A 134 -5.68 3.80 12.64
C VAL A 134 -4.30 4.36 12.33
N ARG A 135 -3.28 3.89 13.05
CA ARG A 135 -1.88 4.25 12.81
C ARG A 135 -1.11 3.05 12.32
N GLU A 136 -0.33 3.27 11.27
CA GLU A 136 0.51 2.25 10.65
C GLU A 136 1.92 2.78 10.47
N GLU A 137 2.89 1.87 10.60
CA GLU A 137 4.24 2.13 10.14
C GLU A 137 4.31 1.92 8.62
N ILE A 138 4.77 2.94 7.90
CA ILE A 138 5.13 2.88 6.49
C ILE A 138 6.65 3.01 6.33
N TYR A 139 7.14 2.58 5.17
CA TYR A 139 8.55 2.65 4.82
C TYR A 139 8.73 3.54 3.59
N ILE A 140 9.64 4.50 3.69
CA ILE A 140 9.95 5.47 2.64
C ILE A 140 11.37 5.21 2.16
N ARG A 141 11.56 5.20 0.84
CA ARG A 141 12.88 5.20 0.22
C ARG A 141 13.35 6.61 -0.06
N ARG A 142 14.58 6.92 0.31
CA ARG A 142 15.28 8.13 -0.14
C ARG A 142 16.51 7.74 -0.92
N VAL A 143 16.57 8.18 -2.16
CA VAL A 143 17.64 7.84 -3.09
C VAL A 143 18.20 9.13 -3.66
N THR A 144 19.52 9.27 -3.65
CA THR A 144 20.25 10.32 -4.36
C THR A 144 20.98 9.68 -5.52
N VAL A 145 20.72 10.18 -6.73
CA VAL A 145 21.49 9.82 -7.92
C VAL A 145 22.79 10.61 -7.88
N GLN A 146 23.90 9.89 -7.75
CA GLN A 146 25.25 10.46 -7.68
C GLN A 146 25.80 10.69 -9.09
N THR A 147 25.64 9.68 -9.95
CA THR A 147 26.10 9.71 -11.34
C THR A 147 25.05 9.04 -12.23
N LEU A 148 24.92 9.56 -13.45
CA LEU A 148 24.17 8.93 -14.52
C LEU A 148 24.92 9.20 -15.82
N THR A 149 25.30 8.14 -16.52
CA THR A 149 25.99 8.20 -17.81
C THR A 149 25.20 7.50 -18.88
N ILE A 150 25.39 7.92 -20.13
CA ILE A 150 24.79 7.31 -21.32
C ILE A 150 25.89 6.69 -22.18
N GLY A 151 25.59 5.52 -22.76
CA GLY A 151 26.40 4.83 -23.74
C GLY A 151 25.60 4.58 -25.02
N LEU A 152 26.28 4.65 -26.15
CA LEU A 152 25.76 4.21 -27.46
C LEU A 152 26.71 3.15 -28.03
N GLN A 153 26.17 2.02 -28.46
CA GLN A 153 26.95 1.03 -29.21
C GLN A 153 26.89 1.36 -30.69
N THR A 154 28.03 1.69 -31.29
CA THR A 154 28.11 2.25 -32.63
C THR A 154 29.31 1.71 -33.40
N GLU A 155 29.31 1.86 -34.72
CA GLU A 155 30.46 1.58 -35.59
C GLU A 155 30.73 2.80 -36.49
N PRO A 156 31.89 3.48 -36.38
CA PRO A 156 32.94 3.26 -35.37
C PRO A 156 32.48 3.59 -33.94
N ALA A 157 33.17 3.06 -32.94
CA ALA A 157 32.85 3.29 -31.54
C ALA A 157 33.07 4.76 -31.16
N VAL A 158 32.11 5.35 -30.46
CA VAL A 158 32.18 6.72 -29.94
C VAL A 158 32.28 6.71 -28.42
N LYS A 159 33.15 7.53 -27.86
CA LYS A 159 33.18 7.80 -26.42
C LYS A 159 32.26 8.97 -26.10
N LEU A 160 31.37 8.75 -25.14
CA LEU A 160 30.41 9.76 -24.66
C LEU A 160 30.77 10.32 -23.29
N ASP A 161 32.01 10.08 -22.82
CA ASP A 161 32.47 10.53 -21.51
C ASP A 161 32.36 12.06 -21.40
N GLY A 162 31.53 12.54 -20.47
CA GLY A 162 31.30 13.96 -20.23
C GLY A 162 30.45 14.67 -21.29
N VAL A 163 29.89 13.95 -22.27
CA VAL A 163 28.96 14.53 -23.25
C VAL A 163 27.64 14.90 -22.55
N PRO A 164 27.20 16.17 -22.61
CA PRO A 164 25.91 16.56 -22.03
C PRO A 164 24.76 15.78 -22.69
N PHE A 165 23.75 15.48 -21.91
CA PHE A 165 22.56 14.74 -22.36
C PHE A 165 21.82 15.44 -23.50
N GLU A 166 21.85 16.77 -23.49
CA GLU A 166 21.26 17.64 -24.49
C GLU A 166 22.00 17.58 -25.84
N ALA A 167 23.25 17.11 -25.85
CA ALA A 167 24.09 17.04 -27.04
C ALA A 167 23.85 15.77 -27.90
N ILE A 168 23.02 14.85 -27.42
CA ILE A 168 22.61 13.64 -28.15
C ILE A 168 21.11 13.74 -28.38
N THR A 169 20.69 13.80 -29.64
CA THR A 169 19.28 13.94 -29.98
C THR A 169 18.77 12.84 -30.92
N PHE A 170 17.48 12.57 -30.84
CA PHE A 170 16.75 11.73 -31.75
C PHE A 170 15.60 12.57 -32.30
N LYS A 171 15.61 12.83 -33.62
CA LYS A 171 14.62 13.70 -34.28
C LYS A 171 14.53 15.08 -33.60
N GLY A 172 15.67 15.65 -33.23
CA GLY A 172 15.77 16.97 -32.58
C GLY A 172 15.38 17.02 -31.09
N VAL A 173 15.07 15.88 -30.47
CA VAL A 173 14.74 15.80 -29.03
C VAL A 173 15.85 15.05 -28.27
N SER A 174 16.24 15.55 -27.10
CA SER A 174 17.33 14.95 -26.30
C SER A 174 17.05 13.50 -25.91
N VAL A 175 17.97 12.60 -26.27
CA VAL A 175 18.00 11.20 -25.82
C VAL A 175 18.16 11.12 -24.30
N GLY A 176 18.83 12.11 -23.71
CA GLY A 176 18.94 12.25 -22.26
C GLY A 176 17.59 12.28 -21.55
N ASN A 177 16.57 12.94 -22.10
CA ASN A 177 15.22 12.94 -21.52
C ASN A 177 14.64 11.53 -21.43
N TRP A 178 14.89 10.71 -22.46
CA TRP A 178 14.51 9.30 -22.44
C TRP A 178 15.32 8.52 -21.38
N VAL A 179 16.64 8.68 -21.31
CA VAL A 179 17.48 8.04 -20.28
C VAL A 179 17.04 8.42 -18.86
N LEU A 180 16.76 9.71 -18.60
CA LEU A 180 16.25 10.19 -17.31
C LEU A 180 14.95 9.46 -16.92
N ARG A 181 14.00 9.34 -17.86
CA ARG A 181 12.75 8.59 -17.64
C ARG A 181 13.01 7.11 -17.37
N ARG A 182 13.91 6.48 -18.13
CA ARG A 182 14.27 5.06 -17.93
C ARG A 182 14.94 4.84 -16.56
N ALA A 183 15.81 5.74 -16.13
CA ALA A 183 16.46 5.69 -14.82
C ALA A 183 15.44 5.88 -13.67
N LEU A 184 14.48 6.80 -13.81
CA LEU A 184 13.38 6.96 -12.85
C LEU A 184 12.53 5.68 -12.74
N LEU A 185 12.23 5.02 -13.86
CA LEU A 185 11.51 3.75 -13.88
C LEU A 185 12.31 2.63 -13.21
N LEU A 186 13.62 2.57 -13.42
CA LEU A 186 14.50 1.60 -12.75
C LEU A 186 14.49 1.80 -11.23
N ILE A 187 14.71 3.03 -10.74
CA ILE A 187 14.70 3.30 -9.29
C ILE A 187 13.30 3.06 -8.69
N GLY A 188 12.24 3.48 -9.41
CA GLY A 188 10.86 3.33 -8.95
C GLY A 188 10.39 1.88 -8.86
N SER A 189 10.77 1.06 -9.83
CA SER A 189 10.32 -0.33 -9.95
C SER A 189 11.09 -1.29 -9.05
N ASN A 190 12.27 -0.94 -8.56
CA ASN A 190 13.11 -1.83 -7.75
C ASN A 190 13.27 -1.27 -6.33
N PRO A 191 13.31 -2.09 -5.28
CA PRO A 191 13.48 -1.64 -3.89
C PRO A 191 14.93 -1.22 -3.57
N ILE A 192 15.69 -0.73 -4.55
CA ILE A 192 17.08 -0.34 -4.41
C ILE A 192 17.21 1.01 -3.67
N VAL A 193 18.24 1.11 -2.84
CA VAL A 193 18.60 2.33 -2.10
C VAL A 193 20.08 2.71 -2.28
N ALA A 194 20.92 1.77 -2.70
CA ALA A 194 22.34 2.00 -2.93
C ALA A 194 22.90 1.10 -4.04
N GLY A 195 24.03 1.50 -4.63
CA GLY A 195 24.77 0.68 -5.58
C GLY A 195 24.92 1.31 -6.96
N THR A 196 25.56 0.56 -7.86
CA THR A 196 25.71 0.94 -9.27
C THR A 196 24.96 -0.04 -10.16
N PHE A 197 24.14 0.48 -11.05
CA PHE A 197 23.26 -0.30 -11.91
C PHE A 197 23.46 0.08 -13.37
N LYS A 198 23.49 -0.92 -14.23
CA LYS A 198 23.54 -0.76 -15.68
C LYS A 198 22.24 -1.26 -16.30
N ALA A 199 21.63 -0.44 -17.14
CA ALA A 199 20.52 -0.86 -17.99
C ALA A 199 20.95 -0.81 -19.45
N THR A 200 20.60 -1.84 -20.20
CA THR A 200 20.98 -2.01 -21.61
C THR A 200 19.72 -2.14 -22.44
N HIS A 201 19.65 -1.39 -23.54
CA HIS A 201 18.50 -1.39 -24.45
C HIS A 201 18.99 -1.65 -25.86
N MET A 202 18.83 -2.89 -26.32
CA MET A 202 19.11 -3.28 -27.69
C MET A 202 18.07 -2.67 -28.62
N LEU A 203 18.51 -2.17 -29.76
CA LEU A 203 17.63 -1.63 -30.79
C LEU A 203 17.29 -2.74 -31.81
N ARG A 204 16.03 -2.80 -32.24
CA ARG A 204 15.51 -3.80 -33.20
C ARG A 204 16.20 -3.72 -34.57
N ALA A 205 16.72 -2.55 -34.90
CA ALA A 205 17.57 -2.25 -36.04
C ALA A 205 18.48 -1.07 -35.68
N PRO A 206 19.57 -0.81 -36.41
CA PRO A 206 20.36 0.41 -36.22
C PRO A 206 19.47 1.67 -36.31
N VAL A 207 19.60 2.58 -35.34
CA VAL A 207 18.86 3.85 -35.28
C VAL A 207 19.85 5.01 -35.35
N GLU A 208 19.52 6.03 -36.15
CA GLU A 208 20.32 7.25 -36.26
C GLU A 208 20.08 8.18 -35.06
N PHE A 209 21.16 8.67 -34.48
CA PHE A 209 21.17 9.71 -33.45
C PHE A 209 22.04 10.87 -33.91
N ASP A 210 21.61 12.09 -33.60
CA ASP A 210 22.37 13.30 -33.90
C ASP A 210 23.28 13.63 -32.72
N LEU A 211 24.59 13.67 -32.97
CA LEU A 211 25.61 14.16 -32.04
C LEU A 211 26.21 15.47 -32.55
N LEU A 212 26.92 16.20 -31.68
CA LEU A 212 27.69 17.38 -32.08
C LEU A 212 28.75 17.07 -33.16
N THR A 213 29.25 15.83 -33.21
CA THR A 213 30.23 15.37 -34.22
C THR A 213 29.59 14.94 -35.53
N GLY A 214 28.26 14.96 -35.62
CA GLY A 214 27.49 14.46 -36.77
C GLY A 214 26.56 13.30 -36.41
N PRO A 215 25.66 12.92 -37.34
CA PRO A 215 24.73 11.81 -37.15
C PRO A 215 25.47 10.48 -37.11
N LEU A 216 24.94 9.53 -36.35
CA LEU A 216 25.59 8.25 -36.15
C LEU A 216 24.57 7.13 -35.88
N MET A 217 24.83 5.95 -36.45
CA MET A 217 23.98 4.78 -36.28
C MET A 217 24.38 4.02 -35.02
N ALA A 218 23.42 3.80 -34.12
CA ALA A 218 23.61 2.97 -32.93
C ALA A 218 22.73 1.72 -32.96
N THR A 219 23.23 0.63 -32.40
CA THR A 219 22.51 -0.65 -32.24
C THR A 219 22.05 -0.89 -30.81
N ARG A 220 22.50 -0.06 -29.86
CA ARG A 220 22.20 -0.16 -28.44
C ARG A 220 22.31 1.20 -27.77
N VAL A 221 21.42 1.47 -26.82
CA VAL A 221 21.54 2.56 -25.85
C VAL A 221 21.69 1.94 -24.47
N ASP A 222 22.71 2.34 -23.72
CA ASP A 222 22.89 1.93 -22.34
C ASP A 222 23.00 3.13 -21.41
N PHE A 223 22.68 2.91 -20.13
CA PHE A 223 23.01 3.88 -19.09
C PHE A 223 23.54 3.18 -17.86
N ASN A 224 24.42 3.88 -17.15
CA ASN A 224 24.94 3.45 -15.86
C ASN A 224 24.57 4.52 -14.83
N LEU A 225 24.04 4.09 -13.70
CA LEU A 225 23.66 4.98 -12.62
C LEU A 225 24.28 4.51 -11.31
N THR A 226 24.80 5.43 -10.52
CA THR A 226 25.20 5.17 -9.14
C THR A 226 24.27 5.92 -8.20
N ILE A 227 23.71 5.21 -7.23
CA ILE A 227 22.84 5.77 -6.20
C ILE A 227 23.37 5.50 -4.80
N SER A 228 23.03 6.41 -3.90
CA SER A 228 23.16 6.22 -2.45
C SER A 228 21.90 6.67 -1.74
N GLY A 229 21.63 6.09 -0.59
CA GLY A 229 20.34 6.29 0.05
C GLY A 229 20.07 5.29 1.16
N GLY A 230 18.82 5.30 1.60
CA GLY A 230 18.36 4.43 2.66
C GLY A 230 16.85 4.43 2.86
N TRP A 231 16.45 3.62 3.82
CA TRP A 231 15.09 3.40 4.26
C TRP A 231 14.80 4.18 5.52
N PHE A 232 13.56 4.67 5.59
CA PHE A 232 13.06 5.42 6.74
C PHE A 232 11.70 4.87 7.13
N ALA A 233 11.51 4.58 8.41
CA ALA A 233 10.23 4.19 8.98
C ALA A 233 9.49 5.44 9.49
N GLN A 234 8.18 5.50 9.26
CA GLN A 234 7.35 6.58 9.75
C GLN A 234 5.98 6.07 10.17
N GLN A 235 5.48 6.54 11.32
CA GLN A 235 4.10 6.33 11.73
C GLN A 235 3.18 7.32 11.00
N VAL A 236 2.15 6.79 10.34
CA VAL A 236 1.15 7.57 9.60
C VAL A 236 -0.25 7.22 10.02
N GLY A 237 -1.18 8.14 9.80
CA GLY A 237 -2.61 7.91 10.03
C GLY A 237 -3.30 7.40 8.78
N LEU A 238 -4.13 6.36 8.91
CA LEU A 238 -4.99 5.88 7.84
C LEU A 238 -6.43 6.31 8.08
N ASP A 239 -7.07 6.85 7.05
CA ASP A 239 -8.49 7.22 7.06
C ASP A 239 -9.10 7.04 5.66
N ALA A 240 -10.41 7.00 5.57
CA ALA A 240 -11.11 6.89 4.30
C ALA A 240 -12.50 7.51 4.40
N THR A 241 -13.06 7.93 3.25
CA THR A 241 -14.47 8.37 3.18
C THR A 241 -15.39 7.31 3.78
N ALA A 242 -15.17 6.04 3.43
CA ALA A 242 -15.76 4.89 4.09
C ALA A 242 -14.97 3.61 3.79
N GLY A 243 -14.73 2.79 4.80
CA GLY A 243 -14.04 1.52 4.63
C GLY A 243 -13.85 0.78 5.94
N ILE A 244 -13.14 -0.33 5.86
CA ILE A 244 -12.69 -1.08 7.04
C ILE A 244 -11.17 -1.23 7.00
N TYR A 245 -10.56 -1.26 8.17
CA TYR A 245 -9.19 -1.66 8.36
C TYR A 245 -9.15 -3.05 8.99
N ASP A 246 -8.46 -4.01 8.37
CA ASP A 246 -8.25 -5.38 8.87
C ASP A 246 -6.93 -5.46 9.64
N TRP A 247 -7.01 -5.56 10.96
CA TRP A 247 -5.85 -5.61 11.86
C TRP A 247 -5.02 -6.89 11.71
N LEU A 248 -5.62 -7.98 11.23
CA LEU A 248 -4.91 -9.25 11.08
C LEU A 248 -4.01 -9.24 9.86
N ARG A 249 -4.49 -8.59 8.79
CA ARG A 249 -3.81 -8.51 7.48
C ARG A 249 -3.08 -7.19 7.26
N ARG A 250 -3.32 -6.19 8.10
CA ARG A 250 -2.87 -4.80 7.96
C ARG A 250 -3.26 -4.20 6.61
N ARG A 251 -4.55 -4.32 6.27
CA ARG A 251 -5.09 -3.87 4.96
C ARG A 251 -6.32 -2.99 5.14
N VAL A 252 -6.42 -1.97 4.30
CA VAL A 252 -7.63 -1.17 4.14
C VAL A 252 -8.48 -1.77 3.02
N ARG A 253 -9.78 -1.92 3.28
CA ARG A 253 -10.77 -2.24 2.26
C ARG A 253 -11.77 -1.09 2.18
N LEU A 254 -11.77 -0.41 1.05
CA LEU A 254 -12.70 0.68 0.76
C LEU A 254 -14.08 0.12 0.39
N VAL A 255 -15.12 0.89 0.68
CA VAL A 255 -16.46 0.58 0.15
C VAL A 255 -16.52 0.86 -1.36
N PRO A 256 -17.40 0.19 -2.12
CA PRO A 256 -17.60 0.49 -3.54
C PRO A 256 -18.11 1.93 -3.76
N GLY A 257 -17.73 2.53 -4.89
CA GLY A 257 -18.16 3.86 -5.31
C GLY A 257 -17.05 4.92 -5.21
N PRO A 258 -17.38 6.19 -5.54
CA PRO A 258 -16.43 7.28 -5.40
C PRO A 258 -16.08 7.50 -3.92
N GLY A 259 -14.79 7.63 -3.63
CA GLY A 259 -14.29 7.83 -2.28
C GLY A 259 -12.82 8.20 -2.29
N GLN A 260 -12.33 8.55 -1.11
CA GLN A 260 -10.95 8.91 -0.89
C GLN A 260 -10.35 8.00 0.18
N PHE A 261 -9.08 7.66 -0.03
CA PHE A 261 -8.22 7.04 0.97
C PHE A 261 -7.14 8.06 1.34
N HIS A 262 -6.97 8.31 2.63
CA HIS A 262 -6.04 9.29 3.15
C HIS A 262 -4.95 8.59 3.95
N ILE A 263 -3.70 8.85 3.56
CA ILE A 263 -2.54 8.60 4.39
C ILE A 263 -2.13 9.96 4.95
N LYS A 264 -2.40 10.17 6.24
CA LYS A 264 -2.17 11.43 6.96
C LYS A 264 -0.77 11.43 7.55
N ASP A 265 -0.23 12.63 7.73
CA ASP A 265 1.05 12.86 8.41
C ASP A 265 2.26 12.26 7.68
N VAL A 266 2.16 12.02 6.36
CA VAL A 266 3.31 11.59 5.54
C VAL A 266 4.27 12.76 5.38
N ASP A 267 5.55 12.52 5.66
CA ASP A 267 6.61 13.51 5.42
C ASP A 267 7.80 12.79 4.77
N LEU A 268 7.98 13.03 3.47
CA LEU A 268 9.01 12.34 2.69
C LEU A 268 10.44 12.70 3.13
N GLU A 269 10.63 13.74 3.95
CA GLU A 269 11.94 14.17 4.47
C GLU A 269 12.19 13.78 5.93
N LYS A 270 11.17 13.29 6.67
CA LYS A 270 11.30 12.81 8.08
C LYS A 270 11.11 11.29 8.26
N GLY A 271 11.37 10.78 9.46
CA GLY A 271 11.25 9.36 9.79
C GLY A 271 12.54 8.80 10.36
N ASP A 272 12.42 7.66 11.03
CA ASP A 272 13.53 7.00 11.70
C ASP A 272 14.34 6.18 10.67
N PRO A 273 15.65 6.41 10.53
CA PRO A 273 16.46 5.62 9.63
C PRO A 273 16.47 4.15 10.07
N ILE A 274 16.27 3.24 9.12
CA ILE A 274 16.34 1.80 9.35
C ILE A 274 17.31 1.17 8.36
N ASP A 275 17.94 0.05 8.74
CA ASP A 275 18.85 -0.67 7.84
C ASP A 275 18.09 -1.26 6.65
N ARG A 276 16.93 -1.87 6.89
CA ARG A 276 16.13 -2.58 5.88
C ARG A 276 14.69 -2.74 6.36
N PRO A 277 13.68 -2.60 5.48
CA PRO A 277 12.29 -2.85 5.83
C PRO A 277 12.02 -4.36 5.94
N PRO A 278 10.83 -4.78 6.43
CA PRO A 278 10.42 -6.17 6.38
C PRO A 278 10.47 -6.74 4.95
N ASP A 279 10.79 -8.03 4.80
CA ASP A 279 10.91 -8.68 3.49
C ASP A 279 9.63 -8.60 2.64
N SER A 280 8.46 -8.38 3.26
CA SER A 280 7.21 -8.13 2.53
C SER A 280 7.27 -6.88 1.65
N GLU A 281 8.05 -5.87 2.03
CA GLU A 281 8.19 -4.61 1.30
C GLU A 281 9.22 -4.69 0.16
N LEU A 282 10.02 -5.76 0.12
CA LEU A 282 11.07 -5.96 -0.89
C LEU A 282 10.62 -6.87 -2.04
N ARG A 283 9.42 -7.45 -1.95
CA ARG A 283 8.88 -8.35 -2.97
C ARG A 283 8.40 -7.55 -4.18
N VAL A 284 9.13 -7.66 -5.28
CA VAL A 284 8.75 -7.07 -6.57
C VAL A 284 8.84 -8.14 -7.67
N PRO A 285 7.82 -8.27 -8.55
CA PRO A 285 6.53 -7.58 -8.50
C PRO A 285 5.67 -8.15 -7.35
N MET A 286 4.88 -7.28 -6.72
CA MET A 286 3.93 -7.76 -5.71
C MET A 286 2.72 -8.41 -6.40
N GLU A 287 2.38 -9.64 -6.01
CA GLU A 287 1.18 -10.32 -6.49
C GLU A 287 -0.08 -9.62 -5.95
N LEU A 288 -0.68 -8.77 -6.78
CA LEU A 288 -1.93 -8.08 -6.48
C LEU A 288 -3.13 -8.90 -6.96
N ARG A 289 -4.14 -9.05 -6.10
CA ARG A 289 -5.44 -9.58 -6.52
C ARG A 289 -6.24 -8.50 -7.23
N ARG A 290 -7.25 -8.91 -8.00
CA ARG A 290 -8.19 -7.97 -8.66
C ARG A 290 -8.78 -7.01 -7.62
N GLY A 291 -8.61 -5.70 -7.87
CA GLY A 291 -9.12 -4.63 -7.00
C GLY A 291 -8.20 -4.28 -5.83
N GLU A 292 -7.03 -4.92 -5.70
CA GLU A 292 -5.98 -4.49 -4.78
C GLU A 292 -5.07 -3.44 -5.44
N MET A 293 -4.54 -2.55 -4.63
CA MET A 293 -3.58 -1.52 -5.02
C MET A 293 -2.39 -1.57 -4.07
N TRP A 294 -1.22 -1.27 -4.61
CA TRP A 294 0.00 -1.07 -3.85
C TRP A 294 0.67 0.21 -4.27
N THR A 295 1.26 0.88 -3.29
CA THR A 295 1.85 2.20 -3.47
C THR A 295 3.21 2.21 -2.81
N ASN A 296 4.20 2.72 -3.54
CA ASN A 296 5.52 3.01 -3.01
C ASN A 296 5.66 4.51 -2.76
N LEU A 297 6.32 4.85 -1.65
CA LEU A 297 6.74 6.22 -1.37
C LEU A 297 8.25 6.31 -1.53
N LEU A 298 8.67 7.12 -2.51
CA LEU A 298 10.04 7.25 -2.94
C LEU A 298 10.35 8.73 -3.19
N LEU A 299 11.41 9.21 -2.57
CA LEU A 299 12.01 10.51 -2.84
C LEU A 299 13.33 10.31 -3.58
N ILE A 300 13.41 10.85 -4.80
CA ILE A 300 14.62 10.83 -5.63
C ILE A 300 15.22 12.23 -5.64
N LYS A 301 16.52 12.34 -5.34
CA LYS A 301 17.31 13.58 -5.44
C LYS A 301 18.34 13.44 -6.56
N GLY A 302 18.63 14.55 -7.24
CA GLY A 302 19.64 14.60 -8.31
C GLY A 302 19.16 14.05 -9.67
N LEU A 303 17.86 13.80 -9.83
CA LEU A 303 17.28 13.31 -11.07
C LEU A 303 15.86 13.84 -11.24
N ASP A 304 15.62 14.61 -12.31
CA ASP A 304 14.32 15.16 -12.65
C ASP A 304 13.86 14.66 -14.02
N ALA A 305 12.58 14.36 -14.15
CA ALA A 305 11.98 14.09 -15.45
C ALA A 305 12.02 15.35 -16.31
N ARG A 306 12.25 15.18 -17.61
CA ARG A 306 12.29 16.28 -18.58
C ARG A 306 11.48 15.93 -19.81
N GLU A 307 10.79 16.93 -20.35
CA GLU A 307 9.96 16.81 -21.54
C GLU A 307 10.48 17.73 -22.66
N PRO A 308 10.25 17.38 -23.94
CA PRO A 308 9.60 16.16 -24.41
C PRO A 308 10.53 14.92 -24.30
N VAL A 309 9.93 13.74 -24.09
CA VAL A 309 10.65 12.45 -24.19
C VAL A 309 10.60 11.92 -25.64
N PRO A 310 11.75 11.61 -26.28
CA PRO A 310 11.75 11.05 -27.63
C PRO A 310 11.19 9.61 -27.64
N PRO A 311 10.47 9.20 -28.69
CA PRO A 311 9.79 7.90 -28.76
C PRO A 311 10.77 6.75 -29.12
N ILE A 312 11.84 6.60 -28.36
CA ILE A 312 12.88 5.58 -28.59
C ILE A 312 12.38 4.17 -28.22
N ASP A 313 11.40 4.05 -27.31
CA ASP A 313 10.79 2.75 -26.93
C ASP A 313 10.25 1.97 -28.14
N GLU A 314 9.83 2.66 -29.21
CA GLU A 314 9.38 2.08 -30.49
C GLU A 314 10.51 1.42 -31.30
N PHE A 315 11.75 1.51 -30.85
CA PHE A 315 12.91 0.92 -31.50
C PHE A 315 13.62 -0.09 -30.60
N VAL A 316 13.29 -0.15 -29.31
CA VAL A 316 13.94 -1.04 -28.33
C VAL A 316 13.33 -2.44 -28.37
N VAL A 317 14.13 -3.48 -28.19
CA VAL A 317 13.66 -4.85 -28.00
C VAL A 317 12.73 -4.91 -26.78
N PRO A 318 11.47 -5.41 -26.89
CA PRO A 318 10.47 -5.29 -25.82
C PRO A 318 10.92 -5.78 -24.44
N GLU A 319 11.74 -6.82 -24.40
CA GLU A 319 12.29 -7.41 -23.18
C GLU A 319 13.20 -6.42 -22.42
N ASP A 320 13.93 -5.56 -23.13
CA ASP A 320 14.81 -4.54 -22.54
C ASP A 320 14.03 -3.30 -22.06
N LEU A 321 12.71 -3.25 -22.29
CA LEU A 321 11.85 -2.24 -21.69
C LEU A 321 11.43 -2.59 -20.26
N GLU A 322 11.62 -3.84 -19.82
CA GLU A 322 11.40 -4.24 -18.43
C GLU A 322 12.52 -3.69 -17.54
N MET A 323 12.15 -2.95 -16.50
CA MET A 323 13.10 -2.31 -15.59
C MET A 323 13.25 -3.02 -14.25
N VAL A 324 12.60 -4.17 -14.07
CA VAL A 324 12.66 -4.94 -12.83
C VAL A 324 13.91 -5.82 -12.83
N ILE A 325 14.71 -5.70 -11.77
CA ILE A 325 15.91 -6.49 -11.54
C ILE A 325 15.51 -7.74 -10.75
N LYS A 326 15.70 -8.92 -11.34
CA LYS A 326 15.28 -10.20 -10.76
C LYS A 326 16.13 -10.60 -9.56
N ASP A 327 17.45 -10.42 -9.67
CA ASP A 327 18.42 -10.85 -8.67
C ASP A 327 19.13 -9.63 -8.08
N LEU A 328 18.49 -9.02 -7.07
CA LEU A 328 19.08 -7.88 -6.37
C LEU A 328 20.07 -8.36 -5.28
N PRO A 329 21.29 -7.82 -5.26
CA PRO A 329 22.22 -8.12 -4.18
C PRO A 329 21.71 -7.54 -2.84
N PRO A 330 21.98 -8.20 -1.69
CA PRO A 330 21.49 -7.75 -0.38
C PRO A 330 21.88 -6.31 -0.03
N GLU A 331 23.07 -5.87 -0.42
CA GLU A 331 23.57 -4.52 -0.20
C GLU A 331 22.80 -3.46 -1.00
N ALA A 332 22.19 -3.81 -2.13
CA ALA A 332 21.44 -2.86 -2.94
C ALA A 332 20.14 -2.40 -2.26
N VAL A 333 19.58 -3.24 -1.39
CA VAL A 333 18.33 -3.00 -0.66
C VAL A 333 18.54 -2.66 0.81
N THR A 334 19.79 -2.56 1.25
CA THR A 334 20.17 -2.20 2.62
C THR A 334 20.64 -0.75 2.63
N SER A 335 20.20 0.03 3.61
CA SER A 335 20.60 1.43 3.76
C SER A 335 22.12 1.56 3.78
N SER A 336 22.61 2.58 3.08
CA SER A 336 24.00 3.00 3.24
C SER A 336 24.17 3.43 4.71
N ARG A 337 25.15 2.86 5.43
CA ARG A 337 25.48 3.40 6.76
C ARG A 337 25.91 4.85 6.57
N ALA A 338 25.19 5.76 7.22
CA ALA A 338 25.53 7.19 7.24
C ALA A 338 26.88 7.41 7.91
#